data_AF-D2N2J6-F1
#
_entry.id   AF-D2N2J6-F1
#
_cell.length_a   1.000
_cell.length_b   1.000
_cell.length_c   1.000
_cell.angle_alpha   90.00
_cell.angle_beta   90.00
_cell.angle_gamma   90.00
#
_symmetry.space_group_name_H-M   'P 1'
#
loop_
_entity.id
_entity.type
_entity.pdbx_description
1 polymer ?
#
loop_
_entity_poly.entity_id
_entity_poly.type
_entity_poly.pdbx_seq_one_letter_code
_entity_poly.pdbx_strand_id
1 'polypeptide(L)' 'DTNLCAIHAKRVTIMPKDIQLARRIRGERA' A
#
# COMPACT_ATOMS: atom_id res chain seq x y z
N ASP A 1 -4.30 -1.93 4.10
CA ASP A 1 -3.74 -0.87 4.94
C ASP A 1 -2.51 -0.28 4.25
N THR A 2 -2.60 0.97 3.80
CA THR A 2 -1.55 1.60 2.97
C THR A 2 -0.30 1.90 3.79
N ASN A 3 -0.47 2.28 5.06
CA ASN A 3 0.64 2.57 5.97
C ASN A 3 1.46 1.30 6.26
N LEU A 4 0.80 0.15 6.42
CA LEU A 4 1.50 -1.13 6.59
C LEU A 4 2.35 -1.50 5.37
N CYS A 5 1.88 -1.20 4.15
CA CYS A 5 2.64 -1.44 2.92
C CYS A 5 3.90 -0.55 2.86
N ALA A 6 3.79 0.71 3.28
CA ALA A 6 4.92 1.63 3.35
C ALA A 6 5.95 1.20 4.42
N ILE A 7 5.49 0.82 5.61
CA ILE A 7 6.34 0.32 6.71
C ILE A 7 7.05 -0.99 6.32
N HIS A 8 6.34 -1.93 5.68
CA HIS A 8 6.93 -3.16 5.15
C HIS A 8 8.09 -2.86 4.18
N ALA A 9 7.93 -1.83 3.35
CA ALA A 9 8.96 -1.35 2.44
C ALA A 9 9.96 -0.37 3.09
N LYS A 10 10.03 -0.29 4.42
CA LYS A 10 10.93 0.58 5.21
C LYS A 10 10.84 2.07 4.84
N ARG A 11 9.64 2.56 4.53
CA ARG A 11 9.37 3.97 4.19
C ARG A 11 8.42 4.61 5.19
N VAL A 12 8.64 5.90 5.45
CA VAL A 12 7.77 6.74 6.29
C VAL A 12 6.74 7.47 5.44
N THR A 13 7.12 7.91 4.23
CA THR A 13 6.22 8.56 3.28
C THR A 13 5.45 7.53 2.45
N ILE A 14 4.13 7.70 2.40
CA ILE A 14 3.23 6.91 1.55
C ILE A 14 3.45 7.26 0.09
N MET A 15 3.55 6.24 -0.76
CA MET A 15 3.71 6.38 -2.20
C MET A 15 2.53 5.72 -2.94
N PRO A 16 2.24 6.12 -4.19
CA PRO A 16 1.15 5.53 -4.97
C PRO A 16 1.20 3.99 -5.09
N LYS A 17 2.42 3.41 -5.12
CA LYS A 17 2.63 1.96 -5.14
C LYS A 17 2.12 1.24 -3.87
N ASP A 18 2.11 1.91 -2.72
CA ASP A 18 1.57 1.35 -1.47
C ASP A 18 0.05 1.27 -1.53
N ILE A 19 -0.57 2.28 -2.13
CA ILE A 19 -2.02 2.34 -2.32
C ILE A 19 -2.44 1.25 -3.31
N GLN A 20 -1.71 1.12 -4.42
CA GLN A 20 -1.95 0.05 -5.40
C GLN A 20 -1.82 -1.35 -4.78
N LEU A 21 -0.77 -1.57 -3.98
CA LEU A 21 -0.56 -2.83 -3.28
C LEU A 21 -1.68 -3.10 -2.26
N ALA A 22 -2.03 -2.10 -1.45
CA ALA A 22 -3.10 -2.22 -0.47
C ALA A 22 -4.45 -2.54 -1.13
N ARG A 23 -4.77 -1.90 -2.27
CA ARG A 23 -5.98 -2.18 -3.06
C ARG A 23 -5.96 -3.60 -3.64
N ARG A 24 -4.83 -4.05 -4.19
CA ARG A 24 -4.65 -5.41 -4.70
C ARG A 24 -4.87 -6.46 -3.60
N ILE A 25 -4.29 -6.26 -2.41
CA ILE A 25 -4.45 -7.17 -1.27
C ILE A 25 -5.90 -7.19 -0.77
N ARG A 26 -6.57 -6.04 -0.75
CA ARG A 26 -7.98 -5.94 -0.36
C ARG A 26 -8.94 -6.54 -1.40
N GLY A 27 -8.47 -6.87 -2.59
CA GLY A 27 -9.33 -7.35 -3.68
C GLY A 27 -10.25 -6.28 -4.25
N GLU A 28 -9.96 -4.99 -4.01
CA GLU A 28 -10.69 -3.87 -4.60
C GLU A 28 -10.32 -3.78 -6.08
N ARG A 29 -11.03 -4.55 -6.91
CA ARG A 29 -11.02 -4.37 -8.36
C ARG A 29 -11.54 -2.97 -8.67
N ALA A 30 -10.88 -2.30 -9.63
CA ALA A 30 -11.49 -1.16 -10.30
C ALA A 30 -12.76 -1.64 -11.03
#